data_AF-A0A1G6A4K2-F1
#
_entry.id   AF-A0A1G6A4K2-F1
#
_cell.length_a   1.000
_cell.length_b   1.000
_cell.length_c   1.000
_cell.angle_alpha   90.00
_cell.angle_beta   90.00
_cell.angle_gamma   90.00
#
_symmetry.space_group_name_H-M   'P 1'
#
loop_
_entity.id
_entity.type
_entity.pdbx_description
1 polymer ?
#
loop_
_entity_poly.entity_id
_entity_poly.type
_entity_poly.pdbx_seq_one_letter_code
_entity_poly.pdbx_strand_id
1 'polypeptide(L)'
;MLLTIFLAIVLCVAITIMMFAAVAFIQDKKLFSSAPKEFQEVIVTRDKEIFYGAKVIGWTFIVFSFLLILGVGVISIWDGLRSEYSFWQFFTRFILILTFYKLYDMICFDYFLLMKYHFFQFYFPEIESVTQGRKYGYNIKSQLIKLLIIFPAASALAAWICSLF
;
A
#
# COMPACT_ATOMS: atom_id res chain seq x y z
N MET A 1 -15.11 1.59 16.39
CA MET A 1 -15.39 2.29 15.10
C MET A 1 -14.48 3.48 14.84
N LEU A 2 -14.41 4.50 15.71
CA LEU A 2 -13.49 5.64 15.52
C LEU A 2 -12.02 5.21 15.40
N LEU A 3 -11.57 4.31 16.28
CA LEU A 3 -10.22 3.76 16.22
C LEU A 3 -9.97 2.99 14.92
N THR A 4 -10.95 2.24 14.43
CA THR A 4 -10.87 1.52 13.14
C THR A 4 -10.63 2.48 11.97
N ILE A 5 -11.36 3.61 11.93
CA ILE A 5 -11.20 4.63 10.90
C ILE A 5 -9.82 5.29 11.02
N PHE A 6 -9.40 5.63 12.24
CA PHE A 6 -8.07 6.17 12.50
C PHE A 6 -6.98 5.21 12.00
N LEU A 7 -7.07 3.92 12.32
CA LEU A 7 -6.11 2.90 11.89
C LEU A 7 -6.10 2.71 10.37
N ALA A 8 -7.26 2.81 9.71
CA ALA A 8 -7.33 2.81 8.26
C ALA A 8 -6.61 4.01 7.64
N ILE A 9 -6.78 5.21 8.21
CA ILE A 9 -6.07 6.42 7.77
C ILE A 9 -4.56 6.26 7.99
N VAL A 10 -4.13 5.78 9.15
CA VAL A 10 -2.71 5.52 9.45
C VAL A 10 -2.11 4.53 8.44
N LEU A 11 -2.85 3.48 8.08
CA LEU A 11 -2.42 2.52 7.05
C LEU A 11 -2.22 3.19 5.70
N CYS A 12 -3.16 4.04 5.26
CA CYS A 12 -3.02 4.79 4.01
C CYS A 12 -1.80 5.71 4.05
N VAL A 13 -1.60 6.47 5.13
CA VAL A 13 -0.44 7.35 5.31
C VAL A 13 0.87 6.57 5.27
N ALA A 14 0.94 5.44 5.99
CA ALA A 14 2.14 4.61 6.03
C ALA A 14 2.53 4.10 4.63
N ILE A 15 1.54 3.66 3.84
CA ILE A 15 1.78 3.15 2.49
C ILE A 15 2.16 4.28 1.53
N THR A 16 1.58 5.47 1.67
CA THR A 16 1.98 6.65 0.89
C THR A 16 3.41 7.07 1.18
N ILE A 17 3.81 7.10 2.46
CA ILE A 17 5.20 7.38 2.84
C ILE A 17 6.13 6.32 2.24
N MET A 18 5.75 5.04 2.30
CA MET A 18 6.55 3.95 1.74
C MET A 18 6.72 4.07 0.23
N MET A 19 5.63 4.37 -0.49
CA MET A 19 5.67 4.56 -1.95
C MET A 19 6.53 5.78 -2.32
N PHE A 20 6.35 6.91 -1.62
CA PHE A 20 7.15 8.11 -1.85
C PHE A 20 8.63 7.87 -1.52
N ALA A 21 8.94 7.14 -0.44
CA ALA A 21 10.29 6.73 -0.07
C ALA A 21 10.98 5.91 -1.16
N ALA A 22 10.29 4.89 -1.69
CA ALA A 22 10.83 4.03 -2.75
C ALA A 22 11.04 4.79 -4.06
N VAL A 23 10.07 5.61 -4.49
CA VAL A 23 10.06 6.24 -5.82
C VAL A 23 10.84 7.54 -5.86
N ALA A 24 10.73 8.40 -4.85
CA ALA A 24 11.36 9.72 -4.86
C ALA A 24 12.78 9.68 -4.30
N PHE A 25 13.05 8.91 -3.23
CA PHE A 25 14.33 8.98 -2.53
C PHE A 25 15.31 7.87 -2.89
N ILE A 26 14.86 6.60 -2.85
CA ILE A 26 15.77 5.46 -3.03
C ILE A 26 16.06 5.19 -4.51
N GLN A 27 15.01 5.19 -5.35
CA GLN A 27 15.10 4.96 -6.80
C GLN A 27 15.84 3.67 -7.20
N ASP A 28 15.79 2.64 -6.34
CA ASP A 28 16.41 1.35 -6.59
C ASP A 28 15.41 0.41 -7.26
N LYS A 29 15.82 -0.20 -8.39
CA LYS A 29 15.08 -1.21 -9.14
C LYS A 29 14.60 -2.37 -8.25
N LYS A 30 15.35 -2.73 -7.20
CA LYS A 30 14.97 -3.81 -6.27
C LYS A 30 13.65 -3.56 -5.56
N LEU A 31 13.31 -2.29 -5.28
CA LEU A 31 12.05 -1.93 -4.63
C LEU A 31 10.85 -1.93 -5.60
N PHE A 32 11.11 -1.97 -6.90
CA PHE A 32 10.10 -2.10 -7.95
C PHE A 32 9.81 -3.56 -8.32
N SER A 33 10.25 -4.54 -7.51
CA SER A 33 9.96 -5.96 -7.74
C SER A 33 8.46 -6.28 -7.79
N SER A 34 7.62 -5.43 -7.19
CA SER A 34 6.17 -5.54 -7.22
C SER A 34 5.52 -4.91 -8.46
N ALA A 35 6.27 -4.15 -9.26
CA ALA A 35 5.78 -3.57 -10.51
C ALA A 35 5.69 -4.63 -11.63
N PRO A 36 4.83 -4.46 -12.64
CA PRO A 36 4.79 -5.31 -13.83
C PRO A 36 6.18 -5.50 -14.46
N LYS A 37 6.46 -6.72 -14.95
CA LYS A 37 7.77 -7.09 -15.53
C LYS A 37 8.22 -6.13 -16.64
N GLU A 38 7.27 -5.65 -17.43
CA GLU A 38 7.48 -4.66 -18.50
C GLU A 38 8.06 -3.33 -17.97
N PHE A 39 7.65 -2.88 -16.78
CA PHE A 39 8.24 -1.70 -16.14
C PHE A 39 9.60 -2.02 -15.53
N GLN A 40 9.77 -3.20 -14.93
CA GLN A 40 11.05 -3.61 -14.37
C GLN A 40 12.15 -3.70 -15.43
N GLU A 41 11.82 -4.12 -16.65
CA GLU A 41 12.77 -4.24 -17.75
C GLU A 41 13.30 -2.87 -18.21
N VAL A 42 12.45 -1.83 -18.11
CA VAL A 42 12.76 -0.47 -18.59
C VAL A 42 13.33 0.43 -17.49
N ILE A 43 13.03 0.16 -16.22
CA ILE A 43 13.58 0.92 -15.09
C ILE A 43 15.09 0.70 -14.98
N VAL A 44 15.82 1.81 -15.08
CA VAL A 44 17.26 1.90 -14.82
C VAL A 44 17.48 2.34 -13.37
N THR A 45 18.35 1.63 -12.65
CA THR A 45 18.73 2.01 -11.28
C THR A 45 19.49 3.34 -11.31
N ARG A 46 19.07 4.30 -10.48
CA ARG A 46 19.79 5.57 -10.35
C ARG A 46 20.79 5.48 -9.21
N ASP A 47 22.06 5.44 -9.59
CA ASP A 47 23.16 5.42 -8.62
C ASP A 47 23.37 6.80 -7.96
N LYS A 48 23.11 7.88 -8.71
CA LYS A 48 23.19 9.26 -8.20
C LYS A 48 22.00 9.57 -7.30
N GLU A 49 22.29 9.98 -6.07
CA GLU A 49 21.30 10.52 -5.14
C GLU A 49 20.82 11.89 -5.63
N ILE A 50 19.54 12.19 -5.43
CA ILE A 50 18.97 13.52 -5.75
C ILE A 50 19.65 14.62 -4.91
N PHE A 51 19.95 14.30 -3.65
CA PHE A 51 20.73 15.12 -2.73
C PHE A 51 21.47 14.21 -1.75
N TYR A 52 22.53 14.72 -1.13
CA TYR A 52 23.35 13.94 -0.19
C TYR A 52 22.50 13.38 0.97
N GLY A 53 22.47 12.06 1.10
CA GLY A 53 21.71 11.36 2.15
C GLY A 53 20.26 11.07 1.80
N ALA A 54 19.81 11.35 0.57
CA ALA A 54 18.45 11.04 0.12
C ALA A 54 18.10 9.55 0.31
N LYS A 55 19.03 8.65 -0.02
CA LYS A 55 18.82 7.19 0.15
C LYS A 55 18.67 6.81 1.61
N VAL A 56 19.46 7.41 2.51
CA VAL A 56 19.38 7.15 3.96
C VAL A 56 18.02 7.60 4.51
N ILE A 57 17.54 8.78 4.10
CA ILE A 57 16.21 9.28 4.47
C ILE A 57 15.12 8.37 3.91
N GLY A 58 15.23 7.95 2.65
CA GLY A 58 14.29 7.02 2.04
C GLY A 58 14.20 5.68 2.79
N TRP A 59 15.33 5.07 3.12
CA TRP A 59 15.36 3.83 3.92
C TRP A 59 14.76 4.02 5.32
N THR A 60 15.05 5.15 5.96
CA THR A 60 14.46 5.52 7.26
C THR A 60 12.93 5.59 7.17
N PHE A 61 12.40 6.20 6.12
CA PHE A 61 10.95 6.27 5.89
C PHE A 61 10.34 4.89 5.61
N ILE A 62 11.01 4.02 4.85
CA ILE A 62 10.52 2.63 4.65
C ILE A 62 10.41 1.89 5.97
N VAL A 63 11.44 1.96 6.82
CA VAL A 63 11.42 1.32 8.14
C VAL A 63 10.28 1.87 8.99
N PHE A 64 10.12 3.20 9.02
CA PHE A 64 9.05 3.85 9.77
C PHE A 64 7.65 3.44 9.26
N SER A 65 7.44 3.42 7.94
CA SER A 65 6.20 2.93 7.33
C SER A 65 5.91 1.48 7.69
N PHE A 66 6.92 0.61 7.68
CA PHE A 66 6.74 -0.79 8.06
C PHE A 66 6.33 -0.93 9.53
N LEU A 67 6.95 -0.16 10.43
CA LEU A 67 6.56 -0.10 11.84
C LEU A 67 5.12 0.39 12.02
N LEU A 68 4.69 1.40 11.25
CA LEU A 68 3.31 1.88 11.28
C LEU A 68 2.31 0.82 10.80
N ILE A 69 2.62 0.11 9.70
CA ILE A 69 1.76 -0.95 9.17
C ILE A 69 1.63 -2.10 10.18
N LEU A 70 2.75 -2.53 10.77
CA LEU A 70 2.73 -3.53 11.85
C LEU A 70 1.97 -3.04 13.07
N GLY A 71 2.19 -1.78 13.47
CA GLY A 71 1.49 -1.13 14.57
C GLY A 71 -0.03 -1.12 14.36
N VAL A 72 -0.49 -0.85 13.15
CA VAL A 72 -1.93 -0.91 12.81
C VAL A 72 -2.48 -2.32 13.04
N GLY A 73 -1.76 -3.36 12.63
CA GLY A 73 -2.14 -4.75 12.86
C GLY A 73 -2.21 -5.10 14.34
N VAL A 74 -1.12 -4.84 15.07
CA VAL A 74 -0.99 -5.16 16.51
C VAL A 74 -2.05 -4.42 17.33
N ILE A 75 -2.22 -3.11 17.11
CA ILE A 75 -3.23 -2.32 17.83
C ILE A 75 -4.64 -2.81 17.48
N SER A 76 -4.89 -3.20 16.23
CA SER A 76 -6.20 -3.73 15.83
C SER A 76 -6.58 -5.00 16.56
N ILE A 77 -5.62 -5.90 16.76
CA ILE A 77 -5.81 -7.16 17.48
C ILE A 77 -5.92 -6.90 18.97
N TRP A 78 -4.94 -6.18 19.55
CA TRP A 78 -4.88 -5.89 20.98
C TRP A 78 -6.13 -5.18 21.51
N ASP A 79 -6.59 -4.16 20.79
CA ASP A 79 -7.81 -3.43 21.16
C ASP A 79 -9.06 -4.32 21.07
N GLY A 80 -9.11 -5.21 20.08
CA GLY A 80 -10.20 -6.17 19.94
C GLY A 80 -10.23 -7.22 21.05
N LEU A 81 -9.07 -7.75 21.46
CA LEU A 81 -8.96 -8.70 22.57
C LEU A 81 -9.34 -8.03 23.90
N ARG A 82 -8.83 -6.83 24.16
CA ARG A 82 -9.16 -6.06 25.36
C ARG A 82 -10.65 -5.71 25.45
N SER A 83 -11.30 -5.52 24.30
CA SER A 83 -12.72 -5.15 24.22
C SER A 83 -13.64 -6.37 24.04
N GLU A 84 -13.12 -7.60 24.19
CA GLU A 84 -13.84 -8.87 24.06
C GLU A 84 -14.64 -8.96 22.76
N TYR A 85 -14.01 -8.59 21.64
CA TYR A 85 -14.69 -8.57 20.35
C TYR A 85 -15.13 -9.97 19.92
N SER A 86 -16.38 -10.08 19.48
CA SER A 86 -16.86 -11.28 18.81
C SER A 86 -16.22 -11.42 17.42
N PHE A 87 -16.27 -12.63 16.85
CA PHE A 87 -15.79 -12.90 15.49
C PHE A 87 -16.28 -11.85 14.46
N TRP A 88 -17.56 -11.48 14.50
CA TRP A 88 -18.15 -10.51 13.58
C TRP A 88 -17.60 -9.09 13.79
N GLN A 89 -17.25 -8.72 15.02
CA GLN A 89 -16.66 -7.42 15.31
C GLN A 89 -15.21 -7.33 14.82
N PHE A 90 -14.42 -8.41 14.98
CA PHE A 90 -13.10 -8.51 14.36
C PHE A 90 -13.17 -8.50 12.84
N PHE A 91 -14.08 -9.29 12.26
CA PHE A 91 -14.27 -9.38 10.83
C PHE A 91 -14.62 -8.03 10.21
N THR A 92 -15.62 -7.34 10.78
CA THR A 92 -16.03 -6.00 10.32
C THR A 92 -14.92 -4.97 10.45
N ARG A 93 -14.09 -5.04 11.50
CA ARG A 93 -12.92 -4.17 11.67
C ARG A 93 -11.91 -4.36 10.55
N PHE A 94 -11.48 -5.61 10.31
CA PHE A 94 -10.44 -5.90 9.32
C PHE A 94 -10.91 -5.64 7.90
N ILE A 95 -12.14 -6.02 7.55
CA ILE A 95 -12.68 -5.76 6.21
C ILE A 95 -12.83 -4.27 5.95
N LEU A 96 -13.21 -3.47 6.95
CA LEU A 96 -13.28 -2.00 6.80
C LEU A 96 -11.90 -1.39 6.55
N ILE A 97 -10.90 -1.76 7.35
CA ILE A 97 -9.53 -1.25 7.18
C ILE A 97 -8.99 -1.60 5.79
N LEU A 98 -9.11 -2.87 5.38
CA LEU A 98 -8.60 -3.33 4.08
C LEU A 98 -9.38 -2.74 2.89
N THR A 99 -10.70 -2.60 3.02
CA THR A 99 -11.54 -1.98 1.98
C THR A 99 -11.20 -0.50 1.82
N PHE A 100 -11.04 0.22 2.93
CA PHE A 100 -10.70 1.64 2.91
C PHE A 100 -9.30 1.86 2.32
N TYR A 101 -8.33 1.04 2.73
CA TYR A 101 -7.01 1.03 2.12
C TYR A 101 -7.09 0.78 0.61
N LYS A 102 -7.84 -0.23 0.16
CA LYS A 102 -7.91 -0.56 -1.26
C LYS A 102 -8.56 0.55 -2.08
N LEU A 103 -9.59 1.19 -1.53
CA LEU A 103 -10.25 2.32 -2.16
C LEU A 103 -9.30 3.52 -2.26
N TYR A 104 -8.51 3.78 -1.21
CA TYR A 104 -7.45 4.78 -1.23
C TYR A 104 -6.38 4.47 -2.28
N ASP A 105 -5.90 3.22 -2.35
CA ASP A 105 -4.90 2.77 -3.31
C ASP A 105 -5.36 3.00 -4.77
N MET A 106 -6.62 2.64 -5.06
CA MET A 106 -7.21 2.83 -6.38
C MET A 106 -7.39 4.32 -6.76
N ILE A 107 -7.80 5.17 -5.81
CA ILE A 107 -8.03 6.60 -6.09
C ILE A 107 -6.72 7.37 -6.10
N CYS A 108 -5.85 7.14 -5.11
CA CYS A 108 -4.63 7.91 -4.91
C CYS A 108 -3.47 7.39 -5.77
N PHE A 109 -3.19 6.10 -5.75
CA PHE A 109 -2.07 5.56 -6.54
C PHE A 109 -2.46 5.38 -8.01
N ASP A 110 -3.54 4.65 -8.29
CA ASP A 110 -3.90 4.31 -9.68
C ASP A 110 -4.43 5.50 -10.47
N TYR A 111 -5.36 6.29 -9.89
CA TYR A 111 -5.94 7.43 -10.59
C TYR A 111 -5.11 8.71 -10.44
N PHE A 112 -4.80 9.14 -9.21
CA PHE A 112 -4.15 10.43 -8.99
C PHE A 112 -2.66 10.38 -9.39
N LEU A 113 -1.86 9.49 -8.80
CA LEU A 113 -0.42 9.46 -9.02
C LEU A 113 -0.03 8.90 -10.39
N LEU A 114 -0.66 7.81 -10.85
CA LEU A 114 -0.34 7.18 -12.12
C LEU A 114 -0.98 7.90 -13.32
N MET A 115 -2.29 8.18 -13.29
CA MET A 115 -2.98 8.74 -14.46
C MET A 115 -3.01 10.27 -14.53
N LYS A 116 -3.15 10.98 -13.40
CA LYS A 116 -3.35 12.44 -13.42
C LYS A 116 -2.05 13.22 -13.36
N TYR A 117 -1.15 12.84 -12.45
CA TYR A 117 0.10 13.57 -12.21
C TYR A 117 1.33 12.94 -12.85
N HIS A 118 1.18 11.75 -13.45
CA HIS A 118 2.28 11.04 -14.10
C HIS A 118 3.52 10.94 -13.19
N PHE A 119 3.30 10.76 -11.88
CA PHE A 119 4.32 10.86 -10.83
C PHE A 119 5.48 9.89 -11.07
N PHE A 120 5.17 8.66 -11.50
CA PHE A 120 6.18 7.68 -11.86
C PHE A 120 6.98 8.07 -13.11
N GLN A 121 6.35 8.72 -14.09
CA GLN A 121 7.02 9.18 -15.32
C GLN A 121 7.92 10.39 -15.04
N PHE A 122 7.55 11.24 -14.08
CA PHE A 122 8.39 12.34 -13.64
C PHE A 122 9.73 11.85 -13.07
N TYR A 123 9.71 10.83 -12.21
CA TYR A 123 10.94 10.26 -11.67
C TYR A 123 11.62 9.29 -12.64
N PHE A 124 10.86 8.55 -13.45
CA PHE A 124 11.35 7.54 -14.39
C PHE A 124 10.76 7.80 -15.79
N PRO A 125 11.33 8.73 -16.58
CA PRO A 125 10.83 9.05 -17.91
C PRO A 125 10.90 7.86 -18.87
N GLU A 126 11.76 6.87 -18.58
CA GLU A 126 11.89 5.66 -19.39
C GLU A 126 10.57 4.85 -19.44
N ILE A 127 9.78 4.92 -18.37
CA ILE A 127 8.51 4.21 -18.23
C ILE A 127 7.45 4.73 -19.23
N GLU A 128 7.56 5.97 -19.70
CA GLU A 128 6.59 6.58 -20.60
C GLU A 128 6.42 5.80 -21.91
N SER A 129 7.52 5.24 -22.43
CA SER A 129 7.55 4.41 -23.64
C SER A 129 6.64 3.16 -23.56
N VAL A 130 6.45 2.62 -22.35
CA VAL A 130 5.59 1.45 -22.09
C VAL A 130 4.19 1.87 -21.64
N THR A 131 4.03 3.11 -21.16
CA THR A 131 2.75 3.60 -20.62
C THR A 131 1.83 4.17 -21.71
N GLN A 132 2.38 4.68 -22.81
CA GLN A 132 1.60 5.25 -23.91
C GLN A 132 0.71 4.17 -24.57
N GLY A 133 -0.60 4.25 -24.31
CA GLY A 133 -1.62 3.40 -24.94
C GLY A 133 -2.28 2.34 -24.04
N ARG A 134 -1.82 2.15 -22.79
CA ARG A 134 -2.47 1.21 -21.85
C ARG A 134 -3.28 1.94 -20.78
N LYS A 135 -4.55 1.55 -20.62
CA LYS A 135 -5.35 1.89 -19.42
C LYS A 135 -4.90 1.02 -18.23
N TYR A 136 -3.68 1.25 -17.75
CA TYR A 136 -3.13 0.52 -16.60
C TYR A 136 -3.92 0.76 -15.30
N GLY A 137 -4.71 1.85 -15.24
CA GLY A 137 -5.45 2.23 -14.03
C GLY A 137 -6.68 1.39 -13.70
N TYR A 138 -7.17 0.50 -14.57
CA TYR A 138 -8.54 0.00 -14.41
C TYR A 138 -8.76 -1.46 -14.87
N ASN A 139 -7.98 -2.41 -14.35
CA ASN A 139 -8.43 -3.81 -14.38
C ASN A 139 -9.46 -4.06 -13.27
N ILE A 140 -10.65 -3.46 -13.41
CA ILE A 140 -11.76 -3.53 -12.43
C ILE A 140 -12.03 -4.97 -12.01
N LYS A 141 -11.95 -5.93 -12.95
CA LYS A 141 -12.20 -7.34 -12.66
C LYS A 141 -11.22 -7.90 -11.64
N SER A 142 -9.92 -7.63 -11.80
CA SER A 142 -8.91 -8.07 -10.83
C SER A 142 -9.03 -7.34 -9.49
N GLN A 143 -9.36 -6.04 -9.52
CA GLN A 143 -9.56 -5.26 -8.30
C GLN A 143 -10.82 -5.69 -7.52
N LEU A 144 -11.92 -6.02 -8.22
CA LEU A 144 -13.14 -6.58 -7.64
C LEU A 144 -12.89 -7.95 -7.02
N ILE A 145 -12.13 -8.83 -7.68
CA ILE A 145 -11.77 -10.14 -7.10
C ILE A 145 -10.97 -9.96 -5.82
N LYS A 146 -10.01 -9.03 -5.80
CA LYS A 146 -9.25 -8.71 -4.58
C LYS A 146 -10.16 -8.17 -3.47
N LEU A 147 -11.10 -7.29 -3.82
CA LEU A 147 -12.02 -6.66 -2.88
C LEU A 147 -13.09 -7.60 -2.33
N LEU A 148 -13.66 -8.48 -3.17
CA LEU A 148 -14.80 -9.32 -2.83
C LEU A 148 -14.43 -10.73 -2.36
N ILE A 149 -13.22 -11.20 -2.69
CA ILE A 149 -12.81 -12.58 -2.37
C ILE A 149 -11.59 -12.58 -1.45
N ILE A 150 -10.50 -11.91 -1.85
CA ILE A 150 -9.22 -12.01 -1.13
C ILE A 150 -9.29 -11.27 0.22
N PHE A 151 -9.74 -10.02 0.25
CA PHE A 151 -9.81 -9.28 1.53
C PHE A 151 -10.84 -9.84 2.50
N PRO A 152 -12.05 -10.28 2.07
CA PRO A 152 -12.98 -10.93 2.97
C PRO A 152 -12.44 -12.27 3.50
N ALA A 153 -11.80 -13.10 2.66
CA ALA A 153 -11.19 -14.34 3.11
C ALA A 153 -10.04 -14.09 4.12
N ALA A 154 -9.15 -13.14 3.83
CA ALA A 154 -8.06 -12.77 4.74
C ALA A 154 -8.58 -12.19 6.06
N SER A 155 -9.62 -11.35 6.01
CA SER A 155 -10.28 -10.78 7.19
C SER A 155 -10.96 -11.87 8.02
N ALA A 156 -11.60 -12.85 7.38
CA ALA A 156 -12.25 -13.97 8.05
C ALA A 156 -11.22 -14.87 8.75
N LEU A 157 -10.10 -15.19 8.10
CA LEU A 157 -9.01 -15.94 8.72
C LEU A 157 -8.39 -15.19 9.90
N ALA A 158 -8.10 -13.90 9.74
CA ALA A 158 -7.56 -13.08 10.83
C ALA A 158 -8.54 -12.95 12.00
N ALA A 159 -9.82 -12.73 11.72
CA ALA A 159 -10.87 -12.66 12.73
C ALA A 159 -11.06 -14.00 13.45
N TRP A 160 -10.98 -15.11 12.73
CA TRP A 160 -11.05 -16.44 13.31
C TRP A 160 -9.89 -16.70 14.27
N ILE A 161 -8.65 -16.43 13.83
CA ILE A 161 -7.47 -16.57 14.69
C ILE A 161 -7.61 -15.68 15.94
N CYS A 162 -8.06 -14.43 15.79
CA CYS A 162 -8.23 -13.53 16.93
C CYS A 162 -9.35 -13.99 17.88
N SER A 163 -10.39 -14.67 17.38
CA SER A 163 -11.48 -15.18 18.22
C SER A 163 -11.13 -16.43 19.04
N LEU A 164 -9.94 -17.01 18.83
CA LEU A 164 -9.45 -18.16 19.61
C LEU A 164 -8.76 -17.74 20.92
N PHE A 165 -8.48 -16.45 21.11
CA PHE A 165 -7.80 -15.87 22.27
C PHE A 165 -8.75 -14.91 23.01
#